data_AF-A0A2P4YIV9-F1
#
_entry.id   AF-A0A2P4YIV9-F1
#
_cell.length_a   1.000
_cell.length_b   1.000
_cell.length_c   1.000
_cell.angle_alpha   90.00
_cell.angle_beta   90.00
_cell.angle_gamma   90.00
#
_symmetry.space_group_name_H-M   'P 1'
#
loop_
_entity.id
_entity.type
_entity.pdbx_description
1 polymer ?
#
loop_
_entity_poly.entity_id
_entity_poly.type
_entity_poly.pdbx_seq_one_letter_code
_entity_poly.pdbx_strand_id
1 'polypeptide(L)'
;MFLKAPGDLFDVFALALEVRPERPCDAFVDTLGVQLCGPFDLLAAEKEVTVDKPLYLHGRFFFDPPEVTSVMVDSHSDVGRHWGYFR
;
A
#
# COMPACT_ATOMS: atom_id res chain seq x y z
N MET A 1 -1.25 10.48 -14.39
CA MET A 1 -1.93 9.21 -14.63
C MET A 1 -2.50 8.75 -13.30
N PHE A 2 -3.82 8.58 -13.18
CA PHE A 2 -4.44 8.12 -11.93
C PHE A 2 -4.64 6.62 -12.02
N LEU A 3 -4.18 5.87 -11.00
CA LEU A 3 -4.38 4.43 -10.91
C LEU A 3 -5.90 4.16 -10.83
N LYS A 4 -6.45 3.44 -11.80
CA LYS A 4 -7.80 2.89 -11.69
C LYS A 4 -7.75 1.62 -10.83
N ALA A 5 -7.90 1.74 -9.51
CA ALA A 5 -7.73 0.62 -8.58
C ALA A 5 -8.47 -0.64 -9.08
N PRO A 6 -7.78 -1.77 -9.25
CA PRO A 6 -8.43 -3.02 -9.64
C PRO A 6 -9.21 -3.60 -8.45
N GLY A 7 -10.16 -4.52 -8.73
CA GLY A 7 -11.06 -5.06 -7.70
C GLY A 7 -10.33 -5.81 -6.58
N ASP A 8 -9.29 -6.55 -6.94
CA ASP A 8 -8.44 -7.32 -6.03
C ASP A 8 -7.76 -6.45 -4.96
N LEU A 9 -7.52 -5.17 -5.23
CA LEU A 9 -7.02 -4.23 -4.22
C LEU A 9 -8.00 -4.13 -3.04
N PHE A 10 -9.30 -4.03 -3.31
CA PHE A 10 -10.32 -3.96 -2.26
C PHE A 10 -10.52 -5.30 -1.58
N ASP A 11 -10.43 -6.41 -2.32
CA ASP A 11 -10.54 -7.76 -1.76
C ASP A 11 -9.40 -8.05 -0.77
N VAL A 12 -8.16 -7.66 -1.11
CA VAL A 12 -7.00 -7.78 -0.22
C VAL A 12 -7.19 -6.92 1.03
N PHE A 13 -7.72 -5.70 0.88
CA PHE A 13 -7.98 -4.84 2.04
C PHE A 13 -9.08 -5.40 2.95
N ALA A 14 -10.14 -5.98 2.39
CA ALA A 14 -11.18 -6.66 3.15
C ALA A 14 -10.60 -7.84 3.96
N LEU A 15 -9.74 -8.66 3.34
CA LEU A 15 -9.03 -9.72 4.06
C LEU A 15 -8.14 -9.16 5.18
N ALA A 16 -7.43 -8.06 4.92
CA ALA A 16 -6.58 -7.41 5.92
C ALA A 16 -7.39 -6.91 7.13
N LEU A 17 -8.59 -6.38 6.90
CA LEU A 17 -9.53 -5.99 7.95
C LEU A 17 -10.01 -7.18 8.77
N GLU A 18 -10.24 -8.35 8.16
CA GLU A 18 -10.61 -9.57 8.90
C GLU A 18 -9.47 -10.09 9.78
N VAL A 19 -8.24 -9.99 9.29
CA VAL A 19 -7.05 -10.47 10.01
C VAL A 19 -6.63 -9.54 11.14
N ARG A 20 -6.63 -8.22 10.89
CA ARG A 20 -6.17 -7.20 11.85
C ARG A 20 -6.98 -5.90 11.71
N PRO A 21 -8.20 -5.82 12.28
CA PRO A 21 -9.09 -4.66 12.11
C PRO A 21 -8.49 -3.34 12.59
N GLU A 22 -7.75 -3.36 13.70
CA GLU A 22 -7.15 -2.17 14.33
C GLU A 22 -6.03 -1.55 13.46
N ARG A 23 -5.34 -2.38 12.68
CA ARG A 23 -4.16 -2.01 11.87
C ARG A 23 -4.09 -2.88 10.61
N PRO A 24 -5.02 -2.70 9.64
CA PRO A 24 -5.14 -3.58 8.48
C PRO A 24 -3.89 -3.55 7.61
N CYS A 25 -3.18 -2.42 7.52
CA CYS A 25 -1.93 -2.36 6.74
C CYS A 25 -0.84 -3.30 7.27
N ASP A 26 -0.88 -3.67 8.54
CA ASP A 26 0.11 -4.54 9.17
C ASP A 26 -0.37 -5.99 9.28
N ALA A 27 -1.49 -6.35 8.65
CA ALA A 27 -2.13 -7.66 8.78
C ALA A 27 -1.20 -8.83 8.42
N PHE A 28 -0.24 -8.62 7.51
CA PHE A 28 0.62 -9.68 6.97
C PHE A 28 2.09 -9.59 7.44
N VAL A 29 2.41 -8.67 8.34
CA VAL A 29 3.80 -8.43 8.79
C VAL A 29 4.36 -9.65 9.54
N ASP A 30 3.59 -10.21 10.48
CA ASP A 30 4.08 -11.30 11.33
C ASP A 30 4.18 -12.64 10.59
N THR A 31 3.33 -12.85 9.59
CA THR A 31 3.23 -14.13 8.86
C THR A 31 4.04 -14.15 7.57
N LEU A 32 4.06 -13.04 6.82
CA LEU A 32 4.70 -12.94 5.51
C LEU A 32 5.86 -11.95 5.48
N GLY A 33 5.99 -11.09 6.49
CA GLY A 33 6.98 -10.00 6.45
C GLY A 33 6.65 -8.94 5.43
N VAL A 34 5.36 -8.73 5.16
CA VAL A 34 4.89 -7.75 4.19
C VAL A 34 3.89 -6.82 4.85
N GLN A 35 4.08 -5.53 4.62
CA GLN A 35 3.15 -4.49 5.02
C GLN A 35 2.44 -3.92 3.79
N LEU A 36 1.13 -3.69 3.88
CA LEU A 36 0.40 -2.95 2.86
C LEU A 36 0.74 -1.46 2.96
N CYS A 37 0.82 -0.77 1.83
CA CYS A 37 1.16 0.65 1.77
C CYS A 37 0.49 1.35 0.58
N GLY A 38 0.76 2.64 0.41
CA GLY A 38 0.34 3.40 -0.77
C GLY A 38 -1.18 3.62 -0.78
N PRO A 39 -1.94 3.07 -1.75
CA PRO A 39 -3.39 3.19 -1.77
C PRO A 39 -4.08 2.57 -0.55
N PHE A 40 -3.48 1.57 0.10
CA PHE A 40 -4.05 0.98 1.32
C PHE A 40 -4.02 1.95 2.51
N ASP A 41 -3.04 2.84 2.57
CA ASP A 41 -2.97 3.86 3.64
C ASP A 41 -4.15 4.84 3.54
N LEU A 42 -4.64 5.10 2.33
CA LEU A 42 -5.85 5.89 2.11
C LEU A 42 -7.11 5.15 2.52
N LEU A 43 -7.18 3.84 2.30
CA LEU A 43 -8.32 3.01 2.71
C LEU A 43 -8.37 2.84 4.23
N ALA A 44 -7.21 2.79 4.89
CA ALA A 44 -7.09 2.71 6.34
C ALA A 44 -7.26 4.06 7.05
N ALA A 45 -7.29 5.18 6.31
CA ALA A 45 -7.42 6.50 6.90
C ALA A 45 -8.83 6.72 7.50
N GLU A 46 -8.89 6.88 8.83
CA GLU A 46 -10.15 7.17 9.55
C GLU A 46 -10.59 8.64 9.46
N LYS A 47 -9.71 9.52 8.99
CA LYS A 47 -9.89 10.98 8.95
C LYS A 47 -9.53 11.53 7.59
N GLU A 48 -10.01 12.74 7.33
CA GLU A 48 -9.68 13.49 6.12
C GLU A 48 -8.16 13.68 6.01
N VAL A 49 -7.59 13.23 4.89
CA VAL A 49 -6.14 13.27 4.64
C VAL A 49 -5.79 14.59 3.98
N THR A 50 -4.97 15.39 4.65
CA THR A 50 -4.38 16.60 4.05
C THR A 50 -3.22 16.20 3.15
N VAL A 51 -3.28 16.65 1.89
CA VAL A 51 -2.29 16.30 0.87
C VAL A 51 -1.46 17.55 0.54
N ASP A 52 -0.23 17.62 1.03
CA ASP A 52 0.72 18.72 0.80
C ASP A 52 1.62 18.49 -0.43
N LYS A 53 1.68 17.24 -0.90
CA LYS A 53 2.47 16.78 -2.05
C LYS A 53 1.61 15.96 -3.00
N PRO A 54 1.99 15.83 -4.29
CA PRO A 54 1.23 15.01 -5.21
C PRO A 54 1.10 13.56 -4.73
N LEU A 55 -0.13 13.05 -4.66
CA LEU A 55 -0.45 11.73 -4.09
C LEU A 55 0.26 10.56 -4.82
N TYR A 56 0.60 10.72 -6.10
CA TYR A 56 1.35 9.71 -6.85
C TYR A 56 2.81 9.52 -6.37
N LEU A 57 3.30 10.37 -5.46
CA LEU A 57 4.59 10.19 -4.79
C LEU A 57 4.47 9.41 -3.48
N HIS A 58 3.24 9.23 -2.96
CA HIS A 58 3.03 8.48 -1.73
C HIS A 58 3.37 7.00 -1.94
N GLY A 59 4.32 6.49 -1.16
CA GLY A 59 4.81 5.11 -1.28
C GLY A 59 5.69 4.82 -2.51
N ARG A 60 6.04 5.82 -3.31
CA ARG A 60 6.90 5.64 -4.50
C ARG A 60 8.37 5.54 -4.11
N PHE A 61 9.03 4.46 -4.53
CA PHE A 61 10.46 4.25 -4.31
C PHE A 61 11.30 4.95 -5.38
N PHE A 62 12.59 5.11 -5.10
CA PHE A 62 13.51 5.93 -5.92
C PHE A 62 13.58 5.48 -7.38
N PHE A 63 13.48 4.18 -7.64
CA PHE A 63 13.58 3.61 -8.99
C PHE A 63 12.22 3.23 -9.59
N ASP A 64 11.11 3.54 -8.92
CA ASP A 64 9.78 3.21 -9.45
C ASP A 64 9.49 4.10 -10.66
N PRO A 65 9.27 3.52 -11.84
CA PRO A 65 8.83 4.29 -12.99
C PRO A 65 7.36 4.72 -12.78
N PRO A 66 6.85 5.72 -13.52
CA PRO A 66 5.47 6.20 -13.37
C PRO A 66 4.38 5.12 -13.52
N GLU A 67 4.69 4.03 -14.21
CA GLU A 67 3.84 2.86 -14.45
C GLU A 67 3.67 2.00 -13.19
N VAL A 68 4.60 2.10 -12.22
CA VAL A 68 4.57 1.32 -10.97
C VAL A 68 3.89 2.12 -9.87
N THR A 69 2.85 1.54 -9.28
CA THR A 69 2.26 2.00 -8.02
C THR A 69 2.48 0.96 -6.94
N SER A 70 3.38 1.25 -6.00
CA SER A 70 3.73 0.38 -4.88
C SER A 70 2.56 0.24 -3.91
N VAL A 71 2.27 -1.01 -3.52
CA VAL A 71 1.13 -1.38 -2.67
C VAL A 71 1.53 -2.30 -1.51
N MET A 72 2.72 -2.88 -1.56
CA MET A 72 3.26 -3.75 -0.52
C MET A 72 4.75 -3.50 -0.36
N VAL A 73 5.26 -3.52 0.87
CA VAL A 73 6.69 -3.37 1.18
C VAL A 73 7.14 -4.47 2.13
N ASP A 74 8.38 -4.94 1.95
CA ASP A 74 9.04 -5.85 2.88
C ASP A 74 9.23 -5.14 4.23
N SER A 75 8.69 -5.71 5.30
CA SER A 75 8.72 -5.11 6.64
C SER A 75 9.97 -5.51 7.44
N HIS A 76 10.75 -6.48 6.97
CA HIS A 76 11.88 -7.06 7.71
C HIS A 76 13.25 -6.64 7.14
N SER A 77 13.27 -5.90 6.04
CA SER A 77 14.51 -5.53 5.36
C SER A 77 14.52 -4.10 4.83
N ASP A 78 15.64 -3.40 5.07
CA ASP A 78 15.87 -2.03 4.61
C ASP A 78 16.35 -1.94 3.16
N VAL A 79 16.42 -3.05 2.42
CA VAL A 79 16.88 -3.07 1.03
C VAL A 79 15.89 -2.44 0.05
N GLY A 80 14.72 -2.01 0.53
CA GLY A 80 13.68 -1.35 -0.27
C GLY A 80 12.94 -2.31 -1.20
N ARG A 81 12.83 -3.59 -0.83
CA ARG A 81 12.02 -4.57 -1.58
C ARG A 81 10.54 -4.24 -1.41
N HIS A 82 9.83 -4.11 -2.52
CA HIS A 82 8.42 -3.76 -2.54
C HIS A 82 7.76 -4.34 -3.80
N TRP A 83 6.43 -4.34 -3.81
CA TRP A 83 5.60 -4.81 -4.91
C TRP A 83 4.56 -3.77 -5.25
N GLY A 84 4.26 -3.65 -6.54
CA GLY A 84 3.33 -2.67 -7.06
C GLY A 84 2.58 -3.18 -8.27
N TYR A 85 1.47 -2.52 -8.57
CA TYR A 85 0.80 -2.69 -9.86
C TYR A 85 1.59 -1.99 -10.95
N PHE A 86 1.72 -2.62 -12.11
CA PHE A 86 2.32 -2.04 -13.31
C PHE A 86 1.21 -1.71 -14.33
N ARG A 87 1.16 -0.47 -14.83
CA ARG A 87 0.16 -0.02 -15.81
C ARG A 87 0.66 1.03 -16.79
#